data_AF-A0A7W1W7H1-F1
#
_entry.id   AF-A0A7W1W7H1-F1
#
_cell.length_a   1.000
_cell.length_b   1.000
_cell.length_c   1.000
_cell.angle_alpha   90.00
_cell.angle_beta   90.00
_cell.angle_gamma   90.00
#
_symmetry.space_group_name_H-M   'P 1'
#
loop_
_entity.id
_entity.type
_entity.pdbx_description
1 polymer ?
#
loop_
_entity_poly.entity_id
_entity_poly.type
_entity_poly.pdbx_seq_one_letter_code
_entity_poly.pdbx_strand_id
1 'polypeptide(L)'
;MSFTLLDLGSENFEFRANIWNWKPTLEIIKSFDIVDEGKLRQMSYNATGAQFSHEEAQAIGEKIRDEILPKLEPNKRMFGDLSVTDAPDDGTFHSEGDGEWKNYSASHDWLRDFSEFCLKSEGFQVF
;
A
#
# COMPACT_ATOMS: atom_id res chain seq x y z
N MET A 1 3.41 -8.27 -11.12
CA MET A 1 3.36 -9.08 -9.89
C MET A 1 2.11 -8.68 -9.12
N SER A 2 1.44 -9.63 -8.46
CA SER A 2 0.23 -9.41 -7.65
C SER A 2 0.45 -9.95 -6.25
N PHE A 3 -0.28 -9.39 -5.29
CA PHE A 3 -0.25 -9.77 -3.89
C PHE A 3 -1.68 -10.01 -3.40
N THR A 4 -1.81 -10.95 -2.48
CA THR A 4 -3.08 -11.20 -1.78
C THR A 4 -2.85 -11.03 -0.29
N LEU A 5 -3.60 -10.14 0.32
CA LEU A 5 -3.64 -9.96 1.76
C LEU A 5 -4.85 -10.72 2.28
N LEU A 6 -4.62 -11.74 3.10
CA LEU A 6 -5.67 -12.51 3.74
C LEU A 6 -5.81 -12.06 5.19
N ASP A 7 -7.03 -11.73 5.61
CA ASP A 7 -7.34 -11.49 7.00
C ASP A 7 -7.15 -12.75 7.86
N LEU A 8 -6.66 -12.57 9.08
CA LEU A 8 -6.42 -13.66 10.04
C LEU A 8 -7.67 -14.01 10.87
N GLY A 9 -8.69 -13.16 10.87
CA GLY A 9 -9.97 -13.38 11.57
C GLY A 9 -11.05 -14.04 10.71
N SER A 10 -10.95 -13.93 9.38
CA SER A 10 -11.93 -14.45 8.42
C SER A 10 -11.30 -14.86 7.10
N GLU A 11 -11.44 -16.14 6.73
CA GLU A 11 -10.92 -16.68 5.47
C GLU A 11 -11.54 -16.06 4.20
N ASN A 12 -12.69 -15.39 4.31
CA ASN A 12 -13.38 -14.75 3.19
C ASN A 12 -13.10 -13.24 3.08
N PHE A 13 -12.25 -12.69 3.94
CA PHE A 13 -11.89 -11.28 3.91
C PHE A 13 -10.47 -11.11 3.34
N GLU A 14 -10.41 -10.82 2.04
CA GLU A 14 -9.16 -10.64 1.31
C GLU A 14 -9.06 -9.27 0.63
N PHE A 15 -7.84 -8.80 0.46
CA PHE A 15 -7.52 -7.60 -0.31
C PHE A 15 -6.47 -7.92 -1.37
N ARG A 16 -6.78 -7.59 -2.63
CA ARG A 16 -5.92 -7.90 -3.77
C ARG A 16 -5.16 -6.67 -4.22
N ALA A 17 -3.84 -6.78 -4.29
CA ALA A 17 -2.96 -5.72 -4.77
C ALA A 17 -2.19 -6.13 -6.02
N ASN A 18 -1.81 -5.14 -6.81
CA ASN A 18 -0.87 -5.31 -7.90
C ASN A 18 0.39 -4.51 -7.60
N ILE A 19 1.51 -4.84 -8.23
CA ILE A 19 2.78 -4.19 -7.90
C ILE A 19 2.76 -2.67 -8.15
N TRP A 20 1.96 -2.18 -9.09
CA TRP A 20 1.89 -0.78 -9.49
C TRP A 20 1.37 0.12 -8.35
N ASN A 21 0.40 -0.37 -7.58
CA ASN A 21 -0.14 0.33 -6.42
C ASN A 21 0.46 -0.13 -5.09
N TRP A 22 0.93 -1.38 -5.02
CA TRP A 22 1.50 -1.93 -3.80
C TRP A 22 2.82 -1.29 -3.43
N LYS A 23 3.72 -1.09 -4.39
CA LYS A 23 5.04 -0.49 -4.15
C LYS A 23 4.96 0.89 -3.46
N PRO A 24 4.17 1.88 -3.95
CA PRO A 24 4.02 3.17 -3.28
C PRO A 24 3.30 3.03 -1.93
N THR A 25 2.39 2.06 -1.80
CA THR A 25 1.74 1.76 -0.50
C THR A 25 2.78 1.33 0.54
N LEU A 26 3.78 0.51 0.17
CA LEU A 26 4.86 0.13 1.09
C LEU A 26 5.75 1.31 1.49
N GLU A 27 6.04 2.23 0.58
CA GLU A 27 6.80 3.45 0.91
C GLU A 27 6.01 4.37 1.85
N ILE A 28 4.67 4.45 1.69
CA ILE A 28 3.79 5.15 2.63
C ILE A 28 3.86 4.49 4.01
N ILE A 29 3.72 3.17 4.10
CA ILE A 29 3.79 2.44 5.39
C ILE A 29 5.16 2.65 6.05
N LYS A 30 6.24 2.58 5.25
CA LYS A 30 7.60 2.85 5.71
C LYS A 30 7.75 4.25 6.30
N SER A 31 7.10 5.25 5.72
CA SER A 31 7.15 6.64 6.21
C SER A 31 6.54 6.84 7.59
N PHE A 32 5.69 5.92 8.05
CA PHE A 32 5.08 5.99 9.37
C PHE A 32 5.98 5.47 10.50
N ASP A 33 7.02 4.70 10.16
CA ASP A 33 7.94 4.09 11.13
C ASP A 33 7.25 3.26 12.23
N ILE A 34 6.17 2.54 11.85
CA ILE A 34 5.37 1.70 12.77
C ILE A 34 5.55 0.19 12.54
N VAL A 35 6.28 -0.19 11.49
CA VAL A 35 6.56 -1.58 11.11
C VAL A 35 8.06 -1.75 10.95
N ASP A 36 8.60 -2.87 11.45
CA ASP A 36 10.00 -3.24 11.27
C ASP A 36 10.41 -3.30 9.77
N GLU A 37 11.59 -2.78 9.45
CA GLU A 37 12.11 -2.75 8.07
C GLU A 37 12.24 -4.15 7.46
N GLY A 38 12.61 -5.16 8.27
CA GLY A 38 12.69 -6.54 7.82
C GLY A 38 11.34 -7.08 7.37
N LYS A 39 10.30 -6.75 8.13
CA LYS A 39 8.91 -7.12 7.83
C LYS A 39 8.36 -6.39 6.61
N LEU A 40 8.63 -5.09 6.48
CA LEU A 40 8.32 -4.30 5.27
C LEU A 40 9.00 -4.88 4.02
N ARG A 41 10.26 -5.28 4.16
CA ARG A 41 10.99 -5.94 3.06
C ARG A 41 10.35 -7.25 2.64
N GLN A 42 9.81 -8.03 3.58
CA GLN A 42 9.08 -9.25 3.25
C GLN A 42 7.80 -8.96 2.46
N MET A 43 7.10 -7.84 2.71
CA MET A 43 5.92 -7.44 1.93
C MET A 43 6.23 -7.06 0.48
N SER A 44 7.50 -6.73 0.17
CA SER A 44 7.93 -6.39 -1.20
C SER A 44 8.04 -7.62 -2.11
N TYR A 45 8.06 -8.82 -1.55
CA TYR A 45 8.14 -10.08 -2.29
C TYR A 45 6.85 -10.86 -2.13
N ASN A 46 6.37 -11.47 -3.22
CA ASN A 46 5.22 -12.34 -3.12
C ASN A 46 5.58 -13.64 -2.38
N ALA A 47 4.57 -14.30 -1.82
CA ALA A 47 4.63 -15.59 -1.16
C ALA A 47 5.61 -15.68 0.02
N THR A 48 5.92 -14.57 0.68
CA THR A 48 6.72 -14.58 1.91
C THR A 48 5.92 -15.05 3.12
N GLY A 49 4.59 -14.88 3.07
CA GLY A 49 3.71 -15.23 4.18
C GLY A 49 3.87 -14.30 5.38
N ALA A 50 4.37 -13.08 5.18
CA ALA A 50 4.54 -12.10 6.25
C ALA A 50 3.19 -11.79 6.92
N GLN A 51 3.14 -11.88 8.25
CA GLN A 51 1.93 -11.70 9.04
C GLN A 51 1.98 -10.44 9.88
N PHE A 52 0.89 -9.69 9.89
CA PHE A 52 0.69 -8.46 10.64
C PHE A 52 -0.34 -8.69 11.73
N SER A 53 -0.06 -8.20 12.93
CA SER A 53 -1.02 -8.26 14.03
C SER A 53 -2.19 -7.31 13.78
N HIS A 54 -3.26 -7.49 14.55
CA HIS A 54 -4.38 -6.56 14.56
C HIS A 54 -3.93 -5.12 14.86
N GLU A 55 -3.05 -4.93 15.84
CA GLU A 55 -2.55 -3.60 16.22
C GLU A 55 -1.74 -2.94 15.10
N GLU A 56 -0.89 -3.70 14.41
CA GLU A 56 -0.15 -3.19 13.25
C GLU A 56 -1.10 -2.83 12.10
N ALA A 57 -2.10 -3.67 11.82
CA ALA A 57 -3.09 -3.40 10.80
C ALA A 57 -3.90 -2.13 11.13
N GLN A 58 -4.41 -2.00 12.35
CA GLN A 58 -5.11 -0.80 12.81
C GLN A 58 -4.23 0.44 12.66
N ALA A 59 -2.99 0.40 13.16
CA ALA A 59 -2.08 1.54 13.11
C ALA A 59 -1.79 1.98 11.67
N ILE A 60 -1.60 1.04 10.73
CA ILE A 60 -1.46 1.34 9.30
C ILE A 60 -2.73 2.01 8.76
N GLY A 61 -3.89 1.40 9.02
CA GLY A 61 -5.18 1.87 8.52
C GLY A 61 -5.49 3.29 8.99
N GLU A 62 -5.29 3.57 10.28
CA GLU A 62 -5.50 4.89 10.88
C GLU A 62 -4.55 5.94 10.31
N LYS A 63 -3.25 5.63 10.20
CA LYS A 63 -2.25 6.55 9.64
C LYS A 63 -2.57 6.93 8.20
N ILE A 64 -2.97 5.98 7.36
CA ILE A 64 -3.39 6.27 5.99
C ILE A 64 -4.63 7.17 6.00
N ARG A 65 -5.65 6.82 6.79
CA ARG A 65 -6.91 7.58 6.88
C ARG A 65 -6.70 9.01 7.37
N ASP A 66 -5.87 9.20 8.38
CA ASP A 66 -5.76 10.45 9.12
C ASP A 66 -4.63 11.35 8.60
N GLU A 67 -3.58 10.78 8.01
CA GLU A 67 -2.42 11.56 7.56
C GLU A 67 -2.24 11.62 6.03
N ILE A 68 -2.71 10.62 5.29
CA ILE A 68 -2.51 10.52 3.83
C ILE A 68 -3.75 10.95 3.06
N LEU A 69 -4.91 10.33 3.31
CA LEU A 69 -6.15 10.63 2.59
C LEU A 69 -6.55 12.12 2.64
N PRO A 70 -6.40 12.87 3.76
CA PRO A 70 -6.76 14.29 3.79
C PRO A 70 -5.88 15.16 2.90
N LYS A 71 -4.68 14.68 2.53
CA LYS A 71 -3.72 15.37 1.66
C LYS A 71 -3.80 14.92 0.21
N LEU A 72 -4.50 13.81 -0.06
CA LEU A 72 -4.62 13.19 -1.37
C LEU A 72 -6.07 13.31 -1.86
N GLU A 73 -6.36 14.26 -2.73
CA GLU A 73 -7.72 14.44 -3.24
C GLU A 73 -8.22 13.20 -4.04
N PRO A 74 -9.55 12.96 -4.14
CA PRO A 74 -10.14 11.77 -4.77
C PRO A 74 -9.70 11.44 -6.20
N ASN A 75 -9.17 12.40 -6.96
CA ASN A 75 -8.69 12.20 -8.33
C ASN A 75 -7.16 12.27 -8.46
N LYS A 76 -6.45 12.26 -7.34
CA LYS A 76 -4.99 12.31 -7.29
C LYS A 76 -4.41 10.96 -6.92
N ARG A 77 -3.12 10.81 -7.22
CA ARG A 77 -2.33 9.62 -6.89
C ARG A 77 -1.00 10.03 -6.28
N MET A 78 -0.50 9.17 -5.41
CA MET A 78 0.78 9.33 -4.75
C MET A 78 1.79 8.36 -5.35
N PHE A 79 2.98 8.84 -5.65
CA PHE A 79 4.09 8.06 -6.17
C PHE A 79 4.93 7.41 -5.05
N GLY A 80 5.88 6.55 -5.42
CA GLY A 80 6.77 5.88 -4.47
C GLY A 80 7.71 6.82 -3.71
N ASP A 81 7.95 8.04 -4.21
CA ASP A 81 8.68 9.09 -3.50
C ASP A 81 7.78 9.95 -2.60
N LEU A 82 6.52 9.55 -2.42
CA LEU A 82 5.47 10.24 -1.66
C LEU A 82 5.00 11.58 -2.26
N SER A 83 5.47 11.94 -3.45
CA SER A 83 4.94 13.09 -4.18
C SER A 83 3.53 12.81 -4.70
N VAL A 84 2.69 13.84 -4.72
CA VAL A 84 1.30 13.77 -5.22
C VAL A 84 1.24 14.32 -6.64
N THR A 85 0.50 13.65 -7.51
CA THR A 85 0.21 14.11 -8.86
C THR A 85 -1.28 14.01 -9.19
N ASP A 86 -1.74 14.94 -10.01
CA ASP A 86 -3.03 14.94 -10.70
C ASP A 86 -2.88 14.66 -12.20
N ALA A 87 -1.65 14.50 -12.70
CA ALA A 87 -1.40 14.20 -14.08
C ALA A 87 -1.94 12.80 -14.42
N PRO A 88 -2.70 12.65 -15.52
CA PRO A 88 -3.19 11.35 -15.95
C PRO A 88 -2.03 10.42 -16.27
N ASP A 89 -2.27 9.12 -16.16
CA ASP A 89 -1.32 8.14 -16.67
C ASP A 89 -1.34 8.16 -18.19
N ASP A 90 -0.25 8.58 -18.81
CA ASP A 90 -0.12 8.60 -20.27
C ASP A 90 0.36 7.26 -20.85
N GLY A 91 0.59 6.25 -19.99
CA GLY A 91 1.05 4.92 -20.38
C GLY A 91 2.54 4.87 -20.75
N THR A 92 3.29 5.95 -20.54
CA THR A 92 4.74 5.96 -20.74
C THR A 92 5.40 5.05 -19.72
N PHE A 93 6.02 3.98 -20.20
CA PHE A 93 6.82 3.10 -19.35
C PHE A 93 8.25 3.63 -19.22
N HIS A 94 8.65 3.99 -18.00
CA HIS A 94 9.99 4.46 -17.68
C HIS A 94 10.89 3.27 -17.33
N SER A 95 11.67 2.78 -18.30
CA SER A 95 12.48 1.55 -18.14
C SER A 95 13.92 1.76 -17.68
N GLU A 96 14.41 3.01 -17.64
CA GLU A 96 15.82 3.30 -17.37
C GLU A 96 15.99 4.57 -16.50
N GLY A 97 16.85 4.48 -15.49
CA GLY A 97 17.35 5.61 -14.70
C GLY A 97 16.40 6.11 -13.61
N ASP A 98 16.57 7.38 -13.22
CA ASP A 98 15.88 8.01 -12.08
C ASP A 98 14.37 8.21 -12.25
N GLY A 99 13.77 7.70 -13.34
CA GLY A 99 12.35 7.85 -13.68
C GLY A 99 11.46 6.64 -13.36
N GLU A 100 12.03 5.48 -13.00
CA GLU A 100 11.28 4.23 -12.82
C GLU A 100 10.16 4.31 -11.77
N TRP A 101 10.32 5.15 -10.75
CA TRP A 101 9.34 5.34 -9.68
C TRP A 101 8.01 5.88 -10.19
N LYS A 102 8.00 6.59 -11.34
CA LYS A 102 6.79 7.15 -11.97
C LYS A 102 5.84 6.08 -12.52
N ASN A 103 6.34 4.86 -12.74
CA ASN A 103 5.49 3.74 -13.18
C ASN A 103 4.56 3.25 -12.06
N TYR A 104 4.79 3.67 -10.81
CA TYR A 104 4.11 3.13 -9.63
C TYR A 104 3.39 4.24 -8.89
N SER A 105 2.07 4.13 -8.75
CA SER A 105 1.29 5.10 -8.00
C SER A 105 0.09 4.46 -7.31
N ALA A 106 -0.27 5.00 -6.15
CA ALA A 106 -1.44 4.62 -5.37
C ALA A 106 -2.46 5.76 -5.45
N SER A 107 -3.67 5.47 -5.94
CA SER A 107 -4.75 6.46 -5.99
C SER A 107 -5.37 6.67 -4.60
N HIS A 108 -6.10 7.78 -4.44
CA HIS A 108 -6.92 8.01 -3.25
C HIS A 108 -7.84 6.82 -2.95
N ASP A 109 -8.60 6.36 -3.95
CA ASP A 109 -9.56 5.28 -3.77
C ASP A 109 -8.88 3.97 -3.36
N TRP A 110 -7.72 3.67 -3.96
CA TRP A 110 -6.92 2.52 -3.58
C TRP A 110 -6.48 2.58 -2.10
N LEU A 111 -5.96 3.72 -1.66
CA LEU A 111 -5.49 3.90 -0.28
C LEU A 111 -6.65 3.92 0.72
N ARG A 112 -7.81 4.44 0.33
CA ARG A 112 -9.04 4.36 1.13
C ARG A 112 -9.44 2.90 1.32
N ASP A 113 -9.55 2.15 0.24
CA ASP A 113 -10.00 0.75 0.30
C ASP A 113 -9.01 -0.12 1.09
N PHE A 114 -7.70 0.13 0.96
CA PHE A 114 -6.67 -0.53 1.76
C PHE A 114 -6.74 -0.13 3.25
N SER A 115 -6.91 1.15 3.55
CA SER A 115 -7.11 1.63 4.91
C SER A 115 -8.33 0.97 5.56
N GLU A 116 -9.45 0.88 4.84
CA GLU A 116 -10.65 0.19 5.33
C GLU A 116 -10.42 -1.30 5.57
N PHE A 117 -9.66 -1.97 4.70
CA PHE A 117 -9.27 -3.36 4.91
C PHE A 117 -8.49 -3.51 6.22
N CYS A 118 -7.45 -2.71 6.40
CA CYS A 118 -6.63 -2.69 7.61
C CYS A 118 -7.45 -2.45 8.89
N LEU A 119 -8.38 -1.49 8.86
CA LEU A 119 -9.23 -1.12 9.99
C LEU A 119 -10.31 -2.17 10.33
N LYS A 120 -10.65 -3.06 9.39
CA LYS A 120 -11.64 -4.13 9.62
C LYS A 120 -11.00 -5.48 9.88
N SER A 121 -9.67 -5.57 9.75
CA SER A 121 -8.91 -6.80 9.84
C SER A 121 -8.50 -7.11 11.28
N GLU A 122 -8.45 -8.41 11.61
CA GLU A 122 -7.87 -8.94 12.86
C GLU A 122 -6.35 -9.17 12.73
N GLY A 123 -5.72 -8.47 11.79
CA GLY A 123 -4.37 -8.75 11.29
C GLY A 123 -4.42 -9.48 9.95
N PHE A 124 -3.37 -9.36 9.15
CA PHE A 124 -3.38 -9.92 7.79
C PHE A 124 -2.06 -10.60 7.42
N GLN A 125 -2.14 -11.54 6.48
CA GLN A 125 -0.99 -12.22 5.89
C GLN A 125 -0.84 -11.89 4.41
N VAL A 126 0.39 -11.58 3.98
CA VAL A 126 0.70 -11.23 2.59
C VAL A 126 1.25 -12.42 1.80
N PHE A 127 0.64 -12.72 0.64
CA PHE A 127 1.04 -13.73 -0.34
C PHE A 127 1.31 -13.09 -1.71
#